data_AF-A0A964BLF7-F1
#
_entry.id   AF-A0A964BLF7-F1
#
_cell.length_a   1.000
_cell.length_b   1.000
_cell.length_c   1.000
_cell.angle_alpha   90.00
_cell.angle_beta   90.00
_cell.angle_gamma   90.00
#
_symmetry.space_group_name_H-M   'P 1'
#
loop_
_entity.id
_entity.type
_entity.pdbx_description
1 polymer ?
#
loop_
_entity_poly.entity_id
_entity_poly.type
_entity_poly.pdbx_seq_one_letter_code
_entity_poly.pdbx_strand_id
1 'polypeptide(L)'
;MTVQDAALNLRSLSLDHQSLSKMLVKKENSLIIQDLDGVCMGLVKDPLTRVIDPQYLSAAKSFGSHFYVLTNGEHIGKRGVNGIVDRVLGDGNLAQEKGLYLQGLAGGGVQWQNCYGEVSHPGVSDREMAFLAAVPNKIADYLKELSKQPKYGLDETKLAAYINATVLDNKVSPTANLNVFHEVFQDNPELYADLQQEIKFLMDRLLSEARQQGLNDSFFVHYAPNLGRDEAGQEIMQPSQGKDSGTTDFQFMLRGGIKEVGVLVILNHYYHLQTGKYPLGESFNGRQAPKEQTALLKLVRDNFDPQVMPTIVGVGDTVTSKAVENQGQMEFKRGGSDRGFLELIQALGREFQTNNVIVYVDSSGGEVKNRQALKLDRSNPQDIKVIEGVGDPRDTEDPLTLNIAFPGGHKEYITFFCHTAKNRDFD
;
A
#
# COMPACT_ATOMS: atom_id res chain seq x y z
N MET A 1 -20.45 -10.33 27.77
CA MET A 1 -19.41 -11.04 27.00
C MET A 1 -18.16 -10.18 27.06
N THR A 2 -17.05 -10.72 27.56
CA THR A 2 -15.77 -10.01 27.52
C THR A 2 -15.31 -9.92 26.06
N VAL A 3 -14.50 -8.92 25.71
CA VAL A 3 -13.98 -8.71 24.33
C VAL A 3 -13.24 -9.95 23.79
N GLN A 4 -12.78 -10.84 24.67
CA GLN A 4 -12.11 -12.10 24.35
C GLN A 4 -13.02 -13.17 23.69
N ASP A 5 -14.34 -13.11 23.86
CA ASP A 5 -15.28 -14.10 23.30
C ASP A 5 -15.85 -13.69 21.93
N ALA A 6 -15.70 -12.43 21.53
CA ALA A 6 -16.18 -11.95 20.24
C ALA A 6 -15.32 -12.50 19.09
N ALA A 7 -15.96 -12.85 17.98
CA ALA A 7 -15.28 -13.23 16.74
C ALA A 7 -14.30 -12.13 16.29
N LEU A 8 -13.14 -12.51 15.73
CA LEU A 8 -12.06 -11.57 15.42
C LEU A 8 -12.51 -10.40 14.54
N ASN A 9 -13.38 -10.65 13.55
CA ASN A 9 -13.93 -9.67 12.64
C ASN A 9 -14.89 -8.64 13.29
N LEU A 10 -15.32 -8.88 14.52
CA LEU A 10 -16.17 -7.97 15.31
C LEU A 10 -15.37 -7.16 16.34
N ARG A 11 -14.06 -7.44 16.47
CA ARG A 11 -13.19 -6.70 17.38
C ARG A 11 -12.75 -5.40 16.73
N SER A 12 -12.32 -4.45 17.55
CA SER A 12 -11.72 -3.19 17.12
C SER A 12 -10.42 -2.98 17.88
N LEU A 13 -9.33 -2.75 17.15
CA LEU A 13 -7.97 -2.49 17.63
C LEU A 13 -7.52 -3.45 18.74
N SER A 14 -7.93 -4.72 18.65
CA SER A 14 -7.58 -5.74 19.64
C SER A 14 -6.10 -6.13 19.51
N LEU A 15 -5.45 -6.38 20.64
CA LEU A 15 -4.06 -6.86 20.71
C LEU A 15 -3.95 -8.39 20.85
N ASP A 16 -5.05 -9.12 20.60
CA ASP A 16 -5.07 -10.58 20.71
C ASP A 16 -4.50 -11.26 19.46
N HIS A 17 -3.18 -11.14 19.30
CA HIS A 17 -2.43 -11.77 18.20
C HIS A 17 -2.48 -13.30 18.29
N GLN A 18 -2.66 -13.86 19.48
CA GLN A 18 -2.72 -15.31 19.68
C GLN A 18 -3.96 -15.92 19.02
N SER A 19 -5.12 -15.28 19.17
CA SER A 19 -6.35 -15.75 18.51
C SER A 19 -6.27 -15.62 17.00
N LEU A 20 -5.64 -14.56 16.48
CA LEU A 20 -5.38 -14.42 15.04
C LEU A 20 -4.45 -15.55 14.53
N SER A 21 -3.37 -15.85 15.24
CA SER A 21 -2.44 -16.92 14.88
C SER A 21 -3.16 -18.28 14.87
N LYS A 22 -3.92 -18.58 15.93
CA LYS A 22 -4.72 -19.81 16.03
C LYS A 22 -5.71 -19.94 14.89
N MET A 23 -6.35 -18.84 14.48
CA MET A 23 -7.27 -18.85 13.34
C MET A 23 -6.52 -19.16 12.03
N LEU A 24 -5.40 -18.50 11.77
CA LEU A 24 -4.59 -18.75 10.58
C LEU A 24 -4.00 -20.17 10.54
N VAL A 25 -3.61 -20.74 11.68
CA VAL A 25 -3.10 -22.12 11.76
C VAL A 25 -4.21 -23.13 11.48
N LYS A 26 -5.40 -22.95 12.06
CA LYS A 26 -6.49 -23.94 11.98
C LYS A 26 -7.30 -23.87 10.70
N LYS A 27 -7.33 -22.72 10.03
CA LYS A 27 -8.22 -22.49 8.90
C LYS A 27 -7.52 -22.78 7.58
N GLU A 28 -7.82 -23.94 7.01
CA GLU A 28 -7.31 -24.39 5.71
C GLU A 28 -7.57 -23.35 4.61
N ASN A 29 -8.84 -22.99 4.40
CA ASN A 29 -9.22 -21.99 3.39
C ASN A 29 -9.10 -20.56 3.93
N SER A 30 -7.87 -20.06 3.97
CA SER A 30 -7.56 -18.69 4.36
C SER A 30 -6.56 -18.04 3.40
N LEU A 31 -6.65 -16.72 3.23
CA LEU A 31 -5.85 -15.95 2.28
C LEU A 31 -5.35 -14.68 2.94
N ILE A 32 -4.04 -14.44 2.94
CA ILE A 32 -3.42 -13.23 3.45
C ILE A 32 -3.08 -12.33 2.25
N ILE A 33 -3.57 -11.09 2.29
CA ILE A 33 -3.24 -10.03 1.33
C ILE A 33 -2.69 -8.85 2.12
N GLN A 34 -1.44 -8.47 1.88
CA GLN A 34 -0.80 -7.42 2.66
C GLN A 34 -0.03 -6.40 1.83
N ASP A 35 0.09 -5.17 2.33
CA ASP A 35 1.14 -4.25 1.87
C ASP A 35 2.53 -4.66 2.38
N LEU A 36 3.57 -3.95 1.95
CA LEU A 36 4.97 -4.21 2.29
C LEU A 36 5.55 -3.17 3.24
N ASP A 37 5.65 -1.93 2.75
CA ASP A 37 6.24 -0.81 3.46
C ASP A 37 5.47 -0.54 4.75
N GLY A 38 6.18 -0.51 5.88
CA GLY A 38 5.61 -0.35 7.23
C GLY A 38 4.88 -1.58 7.80
N VAL A 39 4.60 -2.60 6.98
CA VAL A 39 4.02 -3.88 7.41
C VAL A 39 5.10 -4.93 7.70
N CYS A 40 5.92 -5.29 6.70
CA CYS A 40 6.99 -6.30 6.84
C CYS A 40 8.40 -5.72 6.66
N MET A 41 8.50 -4.41 6.54
CA MET A 41 9.74 -3.65 6.55
C MET A 41 9.48 -2.26 7.14
N GLY A 42 10.52 -1.58 7.62
CA GLY A 42 10.36 -0.23 8.16
C GLY A 42 10.06 0.81 7.08
N LEU A 43 9.30 1.85 7.44
CA LEU A 43 9.20 3.05 6.62
C LEU A 43 10.49 3.85 6.71
N VAL A 44 11.18 3.95 5.58
CA VAL A 44 12.44 4.67 5.43
C VAL A 44 12.26 5.85 4.50
N LYS A 45 13.10 6.88 4.62
CA LYS A 45 13.07 8.05 3.73
C LYS A 45 13.57 7.73 2.33
N ASP A 46 14.61 6.88 2.24
CA ASP A 46 15.17 6.40 0.98
C ASP A 46 14.80 4.91 0.79
N PRO A 47 13.97 4.56 -0.20
CA PRO A 47 13.63 3.17 -0.52
C PRO A 47 14.83 2.23 -0.70
N LEU A 48 16.01 2.74 -1.05
CA LEU A 48 17.22 1.93 -1.21
C LEU A 48 17.76 1.38 0.12
N THR A 49 17.44 2.02 1.25
CA THR A 49 17.90 1.61 2.59
C THR A 49 16.97 0.61 3.26
N ARG A 50 15.86 0.23 2.60
CA ARG A 50 14.96 -0.82 3.08
C ARG A 50 15.70 -2.12 3.33
N VAL A 51 15.30 -2.79 4.41
CA VAL A 51 15.78 -4.11 4.81
C VAL A 51 14.57 -4.99 5.09
N ILE A 52 14.64 -6.26 4.68
CA ILE A 52 13.67 -7.29 5.02
C ILE A 52 14.35 -8.39 5.83
N ASP A 53 13.61 -9.02 6.74
CA ASP A 53 14.13 -10.13 7.55
C ASP A 53 14.18 -11.42 6.69
N PRO A 54 15.33 -12.11 6.57
CA PRO A 54 15.41 -13.39 5.85
C PRO A 54 14.45 -14.46 6.36
N GLN A 55 14.13 -14.47 7.67
CA GLN A 55 13.16 -15.41 8.24
C GLN A 55 11.75 -15.13 7.73
N TYR A 56 11.42 -13.85 7.48
CA TYR A 56 10.15 -13.47 6.89
C TYR A 56 9.98 -14.04 5.48
N LEU A 57 11.04 -14.03 4.66
CA LEU A 57 11.00 -14.63 3.32
C LEU A 57 10.72 -16.14 3.36
N SER A 58 11.34 -16.83 4.31
CA SER A 58 11.10 -18.26 4.51
C SER A 58 9.66 -18.54 4.97
N ALA A 59 9.13 -17.70 5.87
CA ALA A 59 7.75 -17.77 6.32
C ALA A 59 6.74 -17.47 5.20
N ALA A 60 7.02 -16.45 4.37
CA ALA A 60 6.18 -16.10 3.23
C ALA A 60 6.12 -17.25 2.22
N LYS A 61 7.28 -17.88 1.94
CA LYS A 61 7.34 -19.07 1.11
C LYS A 61 6.52 -20.22 1.69
N SER A 62 6.59 -20.49 3.00
CA SER A 62 5.81 -21.58 3.59
C SER A 62 4.31 -21.37 3.47
N PHE A 63 3.83 -20.12 3.52
CA PHE A 63 2.42 -19.83 3.26
C PHE A 63 1.97 -20.19 1.84
N GLY A 64 2.89 -20.31 0.88
CA GLY A 64 2.59 -20.75 -0.48
C GLY A 64 1.45 -19.95 -1.09
N SER A 65 0.46 -20.63 -1.65
CA SER A 65 -0.71 -20.00 -2.28
C SER A 65 -1.64 -19.25 -1.31
N HIS A 66 -1.41 -19.29 0.00
CA HIS A 66 -2.25 -18.58 0.99
C HIS A 66 -1.75 -17.16 1.30
N PHE A 67 -0.69 -16.69 0.64
CA PHE A 67 -0.09 -15.39 0.91
C PHE A 67 0.26 -14.65 -0.38
N TYR A 68 -0.17 -13.40 -0.48
CA TYR A 68 0.21 -12.49 -1.55
C TYR A 68 0.45 -11.08 -1.02
N VAL A 69 1.39 -10.40 -1.65
CA VAL A 69 1.63 -8.97 -1.41
C VAL A 69 0.82 -8.13 -2.40
N LEU A 70 0.45 -6.93 -1.98
CA LEU A 70 -0.32 -5.96 -2.75
C LEU A 70 0.17 -4.55 -2.41
N THR A 71 1.08 -4.03 -3.23
CA THR A 71 1.80 -2.78 -2.94
C THR A 71 1.75 -1.77 -4.09
N ASN A 72 1.92 -0.49 -3.76
CA ASN A 72 2.11 0.58 -4.74
C ASN A 72 3.59 0.68 -5.19
N GLY A 73 4.52 0.15 -4.39
CA GLY A 73 5.92 -0.06 -4.81
C GLY A 73 6.02 -1.07 -5.96
N GLU A 74 7.24 -1.39 -6.38
CA GLU A 74 7.49 -2.37 -7.46
C GLU A 74 8.25 -3.59 -6.97
N HIS A 75 8.03 -4.73 -7.63
CA HIS A 75 8.84 -5.93 -7.47
C HIS A 75 10.24 -5.74 -8.07
N ILE A 76 10.30 -5.17 -9.28
CA ILE A 76 11.54 -5.00 -10.06
C ILE A 76 12.01 -3.55 -10.13
N GLY A 77 13.17 -3.34 -10.77
CA GLY A 77 13.78 -2.02 -10.90
C GLY A 77 14.76 -1.73 -9.77
N LYS A 78 15.45 -0.59 -9.86
CA LYS A 78 16.53 -0.21 -8.93
C LYS A 78 16.08 -0.17 -7.47
N ARG A 79 14.82 0.21 -7.25
CA ARG A 79 14.19 0.35 -5.92
C ARG A 79 13.12 -0.71 -5.67
N GLY A 80 13.05 -1.72 -6.54
CA GLY A 80 12.11 -2.83 -6.42
C GLY A 80 12.46 -3.77 -5.27
N VAL A 81 11.45 -4.48 -4.78
CA VAL A 81 11.56 -5.38 -3.62
C VAL A 81 12.52 -6.54 -3.89
N ASN A 82 12.61 -7.04 -5.13
CA ASN A 82 13.50 -8.14 -5.48
C ASN A 82 14.97 -7.79 -5.19
N GLY A 83 15.40 -6.56 -5.49
CA GLY A 83 16.75 -6.12 -5.17
C GLY A 83 17.03 -6.06 -3.66
N ILE A 84 16.01 -5.84 -2.84
CA ILE A 84 16.12 -5.93 -1.37
C ILE A 84 16.31 -7.38 -0.95
N VAL A 85 15.50 -8.30 -1.51
CA VAL A 85 15.59 -9.74 -1.27
C VAL A 85 16.97 -10.27 -1.64
N ASP A 86 17.47 -9.96 -2.84
CA ASP A 86 18.76 -10.43 -3.34
C ASP A 86 19.91 -9.98 -2.42
N ARG A 87 19.90 -8.70 -2.00
CA ARG A 87 20.90 -8.16 -1.07
C ARG A 87 20.89 -8.85 0.29
N VAL A 88 19.70 -9.14 0.82
CA VAL A 88 19.54 -9.77 2.13
C VAL A 88 19.99 -11.23 2.11
N LEU A 89 19.79 -11.93 0.99
CA LEU A 89 20.22 -13.31 0.82
C LEU A 89 21.71 -13.44 0.48
N GLY A 90 22.35 -12.39 -0.05
CA GLY A 90 23.77 -12.34 -0.35
C GLY A 90 24.19 -13.10 -1.61
N ASP A 91 23.25 -13.78 -2.27
CA ASP A 91 23.41 -14.48 -3.54
C ASP A 91 22.22 -14.12 -4.44
N GLY A 92 22.52 -13.47 -5.58
CA GLY A 92 21.52 -12.92 -6.50
C GLY A 92 20.66 -13.98 -7.20
N ASN A 93 21.06 -15.25 -7.21
CA ASN A 93 20.27 -16.32 -7.82
C ASN A 93 19.45 -17.11 -6.79
N LEU A 94 19.84 -17.06 -5.51
CA LEU A 94 19.24 -17.89 -4.45
C LEU A 94 17.74 -17.66 -4.31
N ALA A 95 17.30 -16.40 -4.44
CA ALA A 95 15.90 -16.04 -4.36
C ALA A 95 15.07 -16.71 -5.45
N GLN A 96 15.53 -16.58 -6.70
CA GLN A 96 14.91 -17.18 -7.86
C GLN A 96 14.91 -18.71 -7.76
N GLU A 97 16.08 -19.33 -7.53
CA GLU A 97 16.21 -20.79 -7.50
C GLU A 97 15.33 -21.45 -6.43
N LYS A 98 15.17 -20.79 -5.28
CA LYS A 98 14.39 -21.31 -4.16
C LYS A 98 12.97 -20.78 -4.10
N GLY A 99 12.53 -19.93 -5.02
CA GLY A 99 11.18 -19.35 -4.97
C GLY A 99 10.95 -18.52 -3.70
N LEU A 100 11.89 -17.63 -3.35
CA LEU A 100 11.85 -16.78 -2.14
C LEU A 100 11.43 -15.33 -2.42
N TYR A 101 11.16 -14.96 -3.66
CA TYR A 101 10.58 -13.66 -3.94
C TYR A 101 9.15 -13.57 -3.39
N LEU A 102 8.76 -12.37 -2.97
CA LEU A 102 7.40 -12.12 -2.50
C LEU A 102 6.46 -12.11 -3.72
N GLN A 103 5.54 -13.08 -3.75
CA GLN A 103 4.57 -13.22 -4.82
C GLN A 103 3.37 -12.29 -4.63
N GLY A 104 2.71 -11.91 -5.72
CA GLY A 104 1.53 -11.07 -5.72
C GLY A 104 1.68 -9.87 -6.63
N LEU A 105 1.06 -8.77 -6.24
CA LEU A 105 0.89 -7.58 -7.06
C LEU A 105 1.65 -6.38 -6.53
N ALA A 106 2.27 -5.67 -7.46
CA ALA A 106 2.96 -4.41 -7.26
C ALA A 106 2.47 -3.37 -8.29
N GLY A 107 2.98 -2.15 -8.22
CA GLY A 107 2.54 -1.03 -9.08
C GLY A 107 1.06 -0.69 -8.89
N GLY A 108 0.53 -0.90 -7.68
CA GLY A 108 -0.88 -0.72 -7.37
C GLY A 108 -1.80 -1.79 -7.95
N GLY A 109 -1.28 -2.93 -8.42
CA GLY A 109 -2.12 -4.01 -8.97
C GLY A 109 -1.90 -4.35 -10.43
N VAL A 110 -0.92 -3.72 -11.10
CA VAL A 110 -0.65 -3.95 -12.54
C VAL A 110 0.61 -4.78 -12.80
N GLN A 111 1.49 -4.96 -11.81
CA GLN A 111 2.70 -5.76 -11.94
C GLN A 111 2.54 -7.05 -11.15
N TRP A 112 2.27 -8.14 -11.86
CA TRP A 112 2.18 -9.47 -11.25
C TRP A 112 3.56 -10.12 -11.17
N GLN A 113 3.82 -10.81 -10.06
CA GLN A 113 5.01 -11.62 -9.86
C GLN A 113 4.69 -12.94 -9.14
N ASN A 114 5.29 -14.05 -9.58
CA ASN A 114 5.29 -15.30 -8.82
C ASN A 114 6.51 -15.40 -7.88
N CYS A 115 6.56 -16.45 -7.05
CA CYS A 115 7.64 -16.62 -6.07
C CYS A 115 9.04 -16.83 -6.70
N TYR A 116 9.13 -17.14 -8.00
CA TYR A 116 10.37 -17.31 -8.75
C TYR A 116 10.84 -16.01 -9.46
N GLY A 117 10.11 -14.90 -9.30
CA GLY A 117 10.49 -13.61 -9.87
C GLY A 117 10.09 -13.42 -11.33
N GLU A 118 9.21 -14.27 -11.87
CA GLU A 118 8.64 -14.07 -13.19
C GLU A 118 7.59 -12.97 -13.14
N VAL A 119 7.85 -11.88 -13.86
CA VAL A 119 7.03 -10.66 -13.84
C VAL A 119 6.23 -10.52 -15.12
N SER A 120 4.96 -10.12 -14.98
CA SER A 120 4.11 -9.72 -16.09
C SER A 120 3.33 -8.45 -15.77
N HIS A 121 2.77 -7.82 -16.82
CA HIS A 121 1.99 -6.59 -16.73
C HIS A 121 0.61 -6.73 -17.41
N PRO A 122 -0.32 -7.51 -16.85
CA PRO A 122 -1.60 -7.80 -17.50
C PRO A 122 -2.39 -6.52 -17.81
N GLY A 123 -2.80 -6.36 -19.08
CA GLY A 123 -3.59 -5.21 -19.53
C GLY A 123 -2.79 -3.92 -19.72
N VAL A 124 -1.46 -3.98 -19.77
CA VAL A 124 -0.58 -2.83 -20.05
C VAL A 124 -0.01 -2.93 -21.46
N SER A 125 -0.08 -1.83 -22.22
CA SER A 125 0.45 -1.79 -23.58
C SER A 125 1.90 -1.25 -23.64
N ASP A 126 2.63 -1.62 -24.70
CA ASP A 126 3.99 -1.12 -24.94
C ASP A 126 4.06 0.40 -25.03
N ARG A 127 3.02 1.03 -25.60
CA ARG A 127 2.95 2.50 -25.70
C ARG A 127 2.86 3.16 -24.33
N GLU A 128 2.13 2.56 -23.40
CA GLU A 128 2.02 3.06 -22.04
C GLU A 128 3.33 2.88 -21.28
N MET A 129 3.97 1.71 -21.41
CA MET A 129 5.30 1.46 -20.83
C MET A 129 6.35 2.45 -21.36
N ALA A 130 6.32 2.74 -22.67
CA ALA A 130 7.22 3.73 -23.28
C ALA A 130 6.99 5.15 -22.75
N PHE A 131 5.73 5.54 -22.52
CA PHE A 131 5.41 6.84 -21.91
C PHE A 131 5.95 6.92 -20.47
N LEU A 132 5.69 5.91 -19.65
CA LEU A 132 6.15 5.86 -18.26
C LEU A 132 7.69 5.91 -18.15
N ALA A 133 8.39 5.23 -19.06
CA ALA A 133 9.85 5.25 -19.09
C ALA A 133 10.46 6.66 -19.28
N ALA A 134 9.70 7.60 -19.88
CA ALA A 134 10.14 8.97 -20.07
C ALA A 134 9.85 9.89 -18.87
N VAL A 135 8.92 9.50 -17.98
CA VAL A 135 8.45 10.34 -16.85
C VAL A 135 9.59 10.70 -15.88
N PRO A 136 10.47 9.78 -15.44
CA PRO A 136 11.57 10.13 -14.53
C PRO A 136 12.46 11.25 -15.05
N ASN A 137 12.80 11.23 -16.35
CA ASN A 137 13.61 12.29 -16.97
C ASN A 137 12.87 13.62 -16.98
N LYS A 138 11.55 13.62 -17.25
CA LYS A 138 10.73 14.84 -17.21
C LYS A 138 10.66 15.44 -15.81
N ILE A 139 10.55 14.61 -14.77
CA ILE A 139 10.60 15.08 -13.37
C ILE A 139 11.98 15.68 -13.06
N ALA A 140 13.06 14.98 -13.42
CA ALA A 140 14.41 15.44 -13.18
C ALA A 140 14.68 16.79 -13.86
N ASP A 141 14.27 16.94 -15.12
CA ASP A 141 14.47 18.18 -15.87
C ASP A 141 13.62 19.32 -15.32
N TYR A 142 12.38 19.05 -14.90
CA TYR A 142 11.55 20.05 -14.24
C TYR A 142 12.18 20.57 -12.94
N LEU A 143 12.71 19.67 -12.10
CA LEU A 143 13.42 20.05 -10.87
C LEU A 143 14.66 20.90 -11.14
N LYS A 144 15.43 20.60 -12.22
CA LYS A 144 16.56 21.45 -12.64
C LYS A 144 16.13 22.83 -13.11
N GLU A 145 14.96 22.95 -13.72
CA GLU A 145 14.43 24.26 -14.12
C GLU A 145 13.93 25.04 -12.90
N LEU A 146 13.24 24.38 -11.96
CA LEU A 146 12.82 25.00 -10.70
C LEU A 146 14.01 25.51 -9.89
N SER A 147 15.11 24.74 -9.82
CA SER A 147 16.30 25.15 -9.06
C SER A 147 16.98 26.43 -9.57
N LYS A 148 16.73 26.83 -10.81
CA LYS A 148 17.23 28.11 -11.36
C LYS A 148 16.46 29.32 -10.82
N GLN A 149 15.29 29.11 -10.21
CA GLN A 149 14.51 30.19 -9.63
C GLN A 149 15.15 30.64 -8.32
N PRO A 150 15.56 31.92 -8.18
CA PRO A 150 16.28 32.39 -7.00
C PRO A 150 15.54 32.19 -5.68
N LYS A 151 14.19 32.11 -5.71
CA LYS A 151 13.35 31.93 -4.53
C LYS A 151 13.64 30.64 -3.75
N TYR A 152 14.12 29.59 -4.41
CA TYR A 152 14.39 28.31 -3.75
C TYR A 152 15.78 28.23 -3.13
N GLY A 153 16.72 29.12 -3.50
CA GLY A 153 18.05 29.19 -2.89
C GLY A 153 18.81 27.86 -2.82
N LEU A 154 18.60 26.96 -3.80
CA LEU A 154 19.18 25.62 -3.77
C LEU A 154 20.67 25.65 -4.08
N ASP A 155 21.45 24.89 -3.30
CA ASP A 155 22.88 24.68 -3.53
C ASP A 155 23.09 23.84 -4.79
N GLU A 156 23.64 24.46 -5.85
CA GLU A 156 23.92 23.80 -7.12
C GLU A 156 24.83 22.57 -6.96
N THR A 157 25.71 22.57 -5.95
CA THR A 157 26.62 21.43 -5.70
C THR A 157 25.89 20.19 -5.17
N LYS A 158 24.71 20.36 -4.57
CA LYS A 158 23.90 19.28 -4.00
C LYS A 158 22.68 18.92 -4.84
N LEU A 159 22.31 19.77 -5.80
CA LEU A 159 21.12 19.60 -6.62
C LEU A 159 21.02 18.22 -7.29
N ALA A 160 22.13 17.72 -7.84
CA ALA A 160 22.15 16.41 -8.49
C ALA A 160 21.82 15.27 -7.50
N ALA A 161 22.30 15.37 -6.26
CA ALA A 161 21.99 14.40 -5.22
C ALA A 161 20.51 14.48 -4.80
N TYR A 162 19.97 15.70 -4.66
CA TYR A 162 18.56 15.91 -4.35
C TYR A 162 17.64 15.34 -5.43
N ILE A 163 17.91 15.62 -6.70
CA ILE A 163 17.15 15.08 -7.83
C ILE A 163 17.21 13.55 -7.85
N ASN A 164 18.40 12.96 -7.66
CA ASN A 164 18.54 11.50 -7.67
C ASN A 164 17.78 10.83 -6.50
N ALA A 165 17.66 11.50 -5.36
CA ALA A 165 16.86 11.02 -4.24
C ALA A 165 15.34 11.19 -4.49
N THR A 166 14.94 12.27 -5.15
CA THR A 166 13.53 12.57 -5.44
C THR A 166 12.95 11.78 -6.60
N VAL A 167 13.72 11.53 -7.65
CA VAL A 167 13.22 10.86 -8.85
C VAL A 167 13.33 9.34 -8.67
N LEU A 168 12.19 8.71 -8.47
CA LEU A 168 12.08 7.25 -8.41
C LEU A 168 11.67 6.73 -9.80
N ASP A 169 12.56 5.94 -10.39
CA ASP A 169 12.52 5.41 -11.76
C ASP A 169 11.75 4.08 -11.87
N ASN A 170 10.73 3.93 -11.02
CA ASN A 170 9.73 2.86 -11.06
C ASN A 170 9.15 2.73 -12.49
N LYS A 171 9.06 1.52 -13.03
CA LYS A 171 8.67 1.25 -14.43
C LYS A 171 7.18 1.50 -14.71
N VAL A 172 6.32 1.20 -13.75
CA VAL A 172 4.86 1.29 -13.84
C VAL A 172 4.24 2.33 -12.90
N SER A 173 5.04 2.83 -11.95
CA SER A 173 4.66 3.94 -11.06
C SER A 173 5.80 4.98 -10.86
N PRO A 174 6.37 5.58 -11.92
CA PRO A 174 7.34 6.67 -11.77
C PRO A 174 6.90 7.71 -10.74
N THR A 175 7.77 8.04 -9.80
CA THR A 175 7.39 8.83 -8.62
C THR A 175 8.33 10.00 -8.39
N ALA A 176 7.77 11.16 -8.04
CA ALA A 176 8.52 12.23 -7.38
C ALA A 176 8.32 12.11 -5.85
N ASN A 177 9.39 11.81 -5.13
CA ASN A 177 9.44 11.73 -3.66
C ASN A 177 10.10 12.97 -3.06
N LEU A 178 9.36 13.76 -2.31
CA LEU A 178 9.79 15.07 -1.80
C LEU A 178 10.40 15.03 -0.40
N ASN A 179 10.65 13.84 0.17
CA ASN A 179 11.21 13.70 1.53
C ASN A 179 12.49 14.52 1.72
N VAL A 180 13.41 14.47 0.75
CA VAL A 180 14.67 15.22 0.83
C VAL A 180 14.42 16.73 0.77
N PHE A 181 13.48 17.20 -0.06
CA PHE A 181 13.17 18.62 -0.14
C PHE A 181 12.44 19.15 1.10
N HIS A 182 11.66 18.31 1.79
CA HIS A 182 11.08 18.69 3.08
C HIS A 182 12.16 19.03 4.11
N GLU A 183 13.26 18.27 4.14
CA GLU A 183 14.41 18.56 5.02
C GLU A 183 15.16 19.82 4.58
N VAL A 184 15.39 19.97 3.28
CA VAL A 184 16.08 21.15 2.72
C VAL A 184 15.32 22.44 3.06
N PHE A 185 13.99 22.40 3.04
CA PHE A 185 13.12 23.54 3.32
C PHE A 185 12.54 23.55 4.74
N GLN A 186 13.11 22.81 5.69
CA GLN A 186 12.59 22.75 7.06
C GLN A 186 12.43 24.13 7.73
N ASP A 187 13.32 25.08 7.40
CA ASP A 187 13.32 26.45 7.92
C ASP A 187 12.46 27.41 7.07
N ASN A 188 11.95 26.93 5.93
CA ASN A 188 11.15 27.71 4.97
C ASN A 188 9.93 26.88 4.47
N PRO A 189 8.98 26.55 5.36
CA PRO A 189 7.87 25.64 5.03
C PRO A 189 6.99 26.11 3.86
N GLU A 190 6.88 27.42 3.65
CA GLU A 190 6.15 28.00 2.51
C GLU A 190 6.80 27.63 1.16
N LEU A 191 8.13 27.52 1.09
CA LEU A 191 8.84 27.11 -0.12
C LEU A 191 8.62 25.62 -0.42
N TYR A 192 8.51 24.80 0.63
CA TYR A 192 8.16 23.39 0.47
C TYR A 192 6.72 23.20 -0.02
N ALA A 193 5.76 23.96 0.54
CA ALA A 193 4.38 23.96 0.08
C ALA A 193 4.26 24.40 -1.39
N ASP A 194 5.01 25.42 -1.79
CA ASP A 194 5.11 25.88 -3.18
C ASP A 194 5.69 24.79 -4.09
N LEU A 195 6.75 24.08 -3.67
CA LEU A 195 7.30 22.94 -4.42
C LEU A 195 6.26 21.81 -4.58
N GLN A 196 5.45 21.50 -3.56
CA GLN A 196 4.37 20.51 -3.70
C GLN A 196 3.39 20.90 -4.82
N GLN A 197 3.04 22.18 -4.94
CA GLN A 197 2.18 22.67 -6.01
C GLN A 197 2.84 22.59 -7.39
N GLU A 198 4.13 22.92 -7.48
CA GLU A 198 4.89 22.80 -8.73
C GLU A 198 4.95 21.36 -9.24
N ILE A 199 5.18 20.39 -8.34
CA ILE A 199 5.20 18.97 -8.70
C ILE A 199 3.80 18.49 -9.07
N LYS A 200 2.75 18.92 -8.35
CA LYS A 200 1.36 18.64 -8.75
C LYS A 200 1.08 19.16 -10.17
N PHE A 201 1.49 20.39 -10.47
CA PHE A 201 1.31 21.00 -11.79
C PHE A 201 2.04 20.22 -12.89
N LEU A 202 3.26 19.75 -12.62
CA LEU A 202 3.98 18.85 -13.53
C LEU A 202 3.17 17.56 -13.80
N MET A 203 2.61 16.94 -12.76
CA MET A 203 1.82 15.71 -12.92
C MET A 203 0.57 15.95 -13.80
N ASP A 204 -0.13 17.07 -13.59
CA ASP A 204 -1.28 17.47 -14.41
C ASP A 204 -0.86 17.71 -15.88
N ARG A 205 0.32 18.29 -16.12
CA ARG A 205 0.90 18.43 -17.47
C ARG A 205 1.21 17.08 -18.11
N LEU A 206 1.81 16.14 -17.37
CA LEU A 206 2.10 14.79 -17.86
C LEU A 206 0.81 14.05 -18.26
N LEU A 207 -0.27 14.18 -17.49
CA LEU A 207 -1.59 13.64 -17.86
C LEU A 207 -2.10 14.25 -19.17
N SER A 208 -1.94 15.56 -19.36
CA SER A 208 -2.33 16.25 -20.59
C SER A 208 -1.49 15.80 -21.80
N GLU A 209 -0.17 15.65 -21.63
CA GLU A 209 0.73 15.14 -22.66
C GLU A 209 0.36 13.71 -23.09
N ALA A 210 0.04 12.83 -22.12
CA ALA A 210 -0.42 11.48 -22.41
C ALA A 210 -1.70 11.49 -23.28
N ARG A 211 -2.67 12.34 -22.94
CA ARG A 211 -3.91 12.53 -23.73
C ARG A 211 -3.62 12.96 -25.16
N GLN A 212 -2.71 13.92 -25.35
CA GLN A 212 -2.30 14.39 -26.67
C GLN A 212 -1.63 13.29 -27.51
N GLN A 213 -0.96 12.34 -26.86
CA GLN A 213 -0.36 11.16 -27.52
C GLN A 213 -1.36 10.01 -27.75
N GLY A 214 -2.65 10.22 -27.47
CA GLY A 214 -3.70 9.21 -27.63
C GLY A 214 -3.73 8.17 -26.51
N LEU A 215 -3.01 8.38 -25.40
CA LEU A 215 -3.07 7.59 -24.18
C LEU A 215 -4.11 8.17 -23.21
N ASN A 216 -5.27 8.52 -23.76
CA ASN A 216 -6.39 9.04 -22.98
C ASN A 216 -6.78 7.99 -21.95
N ASP A 217 -7.01 8.43 -20.72
CA ASP A 217 -7.44 7.55 -19.64
C ASP A 217 -6.48 6.39 -19.30
N SER A 218 -5.22 6.45 -19.76
CA SER A 218 -4.20 5.44 -19.44
C SER A 218 -3.59 5.61 -18.06
N PHE A 219 -3.59 6.83 -17.51
CA PHE A 219 -2.85 7.19 -16.30
C PHE A 219 -3.68 8.00 -15.31
N PHE A 220 -3.22 8.01 -14.06
CA PHE A 220 -3.69 8.88 -12.98
C PHE A 220 -2.53 9.20 -12.03
N VAL A 221 -2.74 10.12 -11.08
CA VAL A 221 -1.75 10.48 -10.07
C VAL A 221 -2.23 9.97 -8.73
N HIS A 222 -1.39 9.18 -8.06
CA HIS A 222 -1.59 8.75 -6.69
C HIS A 222 -0.73 9.60 -5.75
N TYR A 223 -1.34 10.10 -4.68
CA TYR A 223 -0.69 10.89 -3.64
C TYR A 223 -0.56 10.05 -2.35
N ALA A 224 0.62 10.06 -1.74
CA ALA A 224 0.81 9.46 -0.42
C ALA A 224 1.49 10.43 0.57
N PRO A 225 0.86 10.69 1.75
CA PRO A 225 -0.55 10.44 2.08
C PRO A 225 -1.52 11.26 1.21
N ASN A 226 -2.79 10.85 1.17
CA ASN A 226 -3.90 11.59 0.54
C ASN A 226 -5.08 11.76 1.52
N LEU A 227 -5.99 12.67 1.19
CA LEU A 227 -7.21 13.00 1.94
C LEU A 227 -8.46 12.36 1.32
N GLY A 228 -8.32 11.25 0.60
CA GLY A 228 -9.39 10.60 -0.16
C GLY A 228 -9.53 11.15 -1.57
N ARG A 229 -10.75 11.17 -2.11
CA ARG A 229 -11.07 11.61 -3.47
C ARG A 229 -12.07 12.76 -3.49
N ASP A 230 -12.00 13.59 -4.53
CA ASP A 230 -12.96 14.65 -4.81
C ASP A 230 -14.19 14.15 -5.58
N GLU A 231 -15.14 15.04 -5.89
CA GLU A 231 -16.35 14.74 -6.65
C GLU A 231 -16.08 14.25 -8.07
N ALA A 232 -14.91 14.57 -8.63
CA ALA A 232 -14.46 14.08 -9.94
C ALA A 232 -13.73 12.72 -9.84
N GLY A 233 -13.61 12.16 -8.64
CA GLY A 233 -12.92 10.90 -8.37
C GLY A 233 -11.40 11.00 -8.41
N GLN A 234 -10.84 12.22 -8.34
CA GLN A 234 -9.39 12.45 -8.28
C GLN A 234 -8.92 12.47 -6.84
N GLU A 235 -7.72 11.95 -6.59
CA GLU A 235 -7.16 11.98 -5.24
C GLU A 235 -6.85 13.40 -4.78
N ILE A 236 -7.13 13.67 -3.51
CA ILE A 236 -6.88 14.96 -2.87
C ILE A 236 -5.54 14.89 -2.15
N MET A 237 -4.58 15.68 -2.63
CA MET A 237 -3.29 15.86 -1.98
C MET A 237 -3.44 16.43 -0.56
N GLN A 238 -2.70 15.90 0.40
CA GLN A 238 -2.57 16.48 1.74
C GLN A 238 -1.51 17.59 1.71
N PRO A 239 -1.87 18.88 1.85
CA PRO A 239 -0.88 19.94 1.85
C PRO A 239 0.03 19.86 3.08
N SER A 240 1.30 20.25 2.92
CA SER A 240 2.21 20.41 4.04
C SER A 240 1.74 21.51 5.00
N GLN A 241 1.93 21.33 6.31
CA GLN A 241 1.55 22.30 7.33
C GLN A 241 2.60 22.37 8.44
N GLY A 242 3.34 23.48 8.50
CA GLY A 242 4.37 23.68 9.54
C GLY A 242 5.47 22.62 9.45
N LYS A 243 5.51 21.70 10.42
CA LYS A 243 6.47 20.57 10.46
C LYS A 243 5.95 19.27 9.83
N ASP A 244 4.67 19.23 9.46
CA ASP A 244 4.08 18.10 8.76
C ASP A 244 4.38 18.22 7.25
N SER A 245 5.01 17.19 6.69
CA SER A 245 5.38 17.14 5.28
C SER A 245 4.18 16.98 4.34
N GLY A 246 2.99 16.64 4.85
CA GLY A 246 1.85 16.31 4.01
C GLY A 246 2.19 15.21 3.00
N THR A 247 1.67 15.31 1.77
CA THR A 247 1.99 14.44 0.65
C THR A 247 3.46 14.59 0.24
N THR A 248 4.21 13.50 0.32
CA THR A 248 5.60 13.45 -0.13
C THR A 248 5.75 12.75 -1.46
N ASP A 249 4.83 11.83 -1.77
CA ASP A 249 4.95 10.96 -2.94
C ASP A 249 3.89 11.32 -3.97
N PHE A 250 4.35 11.59 -5.18
CA PHE A 250 3.54 11.91 -6.35
C PHE A 250 3.80 10.82 -7.39
N GLN A 251 2.98 9.78 -7.38
CA GLN A 251 3.18 8.60 -8.22
C GLN A 251 2.33 8.72 -9.48
N PHE A 252 2.98 8.69 -10.64
CA PHE A 252 2.31 8.71 -11.93
C PHE A 252 2.01 7.27 -12.36
N MET A 253 0.77 6.82 -12.14
CA MET A 253 0.41 5.40 -12.19
C MET A 253 -0.50 5.05 -13.37
N LEU A 254 -0.42 3.80 -13.82
CA LEU A 254 -1.32 3.22 -14.80
C LEU A 254 -2.74 3.10 -14.24
N ARG A 255 -3.73 3.52 -15.02
CA ARG A 255 -5.15 3.42 -14.64
C ARG A 255 -5.58 1.96 -14.53
N GLY A 256 -6.19 1.63 -13.39
CA GLY A 256 -6.44 0.23 -12.98
C GLY A 256 -5.41 -0.29 -11.98
N GLY A 257 -4.28 0.41 -11.79
CA GLY A 257 -3.34 0.21 -10.68
C GLY A 257 -3.87 0.79 -9.38
N ILE A 258 -5.02 0.27 -8.93
CA ILE A 258 -5.56 0.50 -7.59
C ILE A 258 -5.62 -0.82 -6.83
N LYS A 259 -5.18 -0.81 -5.56
CA LYS A 259 -5.02 -2.05 -4.76
C LYS A 259 -6.32 -2.84 -4.66
N GLU A 260 -7.47 -2.17 -4.62
CA GLU A 260 -8.80 -2.74 -4.59
C GLU A 260 -9.03 -3.77 -5.72
N VAL A 261 -8.61 -3.44 -6.94
CA VAL A 261 -8.74 -4.38 -8.06
C VAL A 261 -7.74 -5.52 -7.90
N GLY A 262 -6.55 -5.24 -7.36
CA GLY A 262 -5.57 -6.26 -7.03
C GLY A 262 -6.10 -7.34 -6.07
N VAL A 263 -6.99 -6.99 -5.13
CA VAL A 263 -7.68 -7.98 -4.28
C VAL A 263 -8.46 -8.98 -5.13
N LEU A 264 -9.20 -8.52 -6.14
CA LEU A 264 -9.97 -9.40 -7.02
C LEU A 264 -9.08 -10.25 -7.93
N VAL A 265 -7.98 -9.70 -8.43
CA VAL A 265 -7.01 -10.46 -9.23
C VAL A 265 -6.39 -11.58 -8.40
N ILE A 266 -5.92 -11.27 -7.18
CA ILE A 266 -5.38 -12.25 -6.25
C ILE A 266 -6.44 -13.29 -5.87
N LEU A 267 -7.67 -12.86 -5.55
CA LEU A 267 -8.76 -13.77 -5.21
C LEU A 267 -9.13 -14.68 -6.38
N ASN A 268 -9.22 -14.16 -7.60
CA ASN A 268 -9.48 -14.95 -8.82
C ASN A 268 -8.39 -15.99 -9.06
N HIS A 269 -7.11 -15.63 -8.84
CA HIS A 269 -5.99 -16.55 -8.92
C HIS A 269 -6.02 -17.62 -7.82
N TYR A 270 -6.22 -17.21 -6.57
CA TYR A 270 -6.36 -18.13 -5.43
C TYR A 270 -7.49 -19.13 -5.69
N TYR A 271 -8.64 -18.65 -6.15
CA TYR A 271 -9.79 -19.50 -6.46
C TYR A 271 -9.50 -20.54 -7.54
N HIS A 272 -8.72 -20.18 -8.56
CA HIS A 272 -8.25 -21.14 -9.55
C HIS A 272 -7.36 -22.22 -8.94
N LEU A 273 -6.45 -21.87 -8.05
CA LEU A 273 -5.61 -22.86 -7.37
C LEU A 273 -6.45 -23.83 -6.52
N GLN A 274 -7.57 -23.37 -5.95
CA GLN A 274 -8.46 -24.21 -5.14
C GLN A 274 -9.44 -25.06 -5.97
N THR A 275 -9.87 -24.59 -7.15
CA THR A 275 -11.01 -25.17 -7.87
C THR A 275 -10.75 -25.52 -9.34
N GLY A 276 -9.61 -25.12 -9.88
CA GLY A 276 -9.26 -25.21 -11.31
C GLY A 276 -9.96 -24.17 -12.19
N LYS A 277 -10.76 -23.25 -11.65
CA LYS A 277 -11.53 -22.26 -12.42
C LYS A 277 -11.17 -20.83 -12.04
N TYR A 278 -11.14 -19.95 -13.04
CA TYR A 278 -11.07 -18.49 -12.83
C TYR A 278 -12.48 -17.89 -12.95
N PRO A 279 -13.18 -17.55 -11.85
CA PRO A 279 -14.52 -16.97 -11.90
C PRO A 279 -14.63 -15.70 -12.76
N LEU A 280 -13.57 -14.91 -12.83
CA LEU A 280 -13.52 -13.68 -13.61
C LEU A 280 -12.79 -13.85 -14.96
N GLY A 281 -12.39 -15.08 -15.29
CA GLY A 281 -11.54 -15.40 -16.44
C GLY A 281 -10.04 -15.28 -16.13
N GLU A 282 -9.22 -16.07 -16.82
CA GLU A 282 -7.76 -16.15 -16.62
C GLU A 282 -7.06 -14.81 -16.90
N SER A 283 -7.56 -14.05 -17.86
CA SER A 283 -7.00 -12.76 -18.27
C SER A 283 -7.50 -11.56 -17.45
N PHE A 284 -8.26 -11.77 -16.36
CA PHE A 284 -8.83 -10.68 -15.58
C PHE A 284 -7.75 -9.75 -15.02
N ASN A 285 -7.92 -8.43 -15.19
CA ASN A 285 -6.94 -7.43 -14.76
C ASN A 285 -7.56 -6.05 -14.50
N GLY A 286 -6.71 -5.11 -14.06
CA GLY A 286 -7.02 -3.71 -13.76
C GLY A 286 -7.87 -2.96 -14.79
N ARG A 287 -7.75 -3.29 -16.09
CA ARG A 287 -8.45 -2.59 -17.17
C ARG A 287 -9.92 -2.96 -17.31
N GLN A 288 -10.27 -4.17 -16.91
CA GLN A 288 -11.61 -4.73 -17.06
C GLN A 288 -12.45 -4.51 -15.80
N ALA A 289 -11.80 -4.22 -14.67
CA ALA A 289 -12.45 -4.11 -13.39
C ALA A 289 -13.27 -2.80 -13.28
N PRO A 290 -14.44 -2.85 -12.63
CA PRO A 290 -15.14 -1.65 -12.20
C PRO A 290 -14.28 -0.78 -11.28
N LYS A 291 -14.51 0.54 -11.32
CA LYS A 291 -13.78 1.49 -10.46
C LYS A 291 -14.40 1.65 -9.08
N GLU A 292 -15.72 1.48 -8.99
CA GLU A 292 -16.49 1.67 -7.76
C GLU A 292 -16.46 0.41 -6.91
N GLN A 293 -16.23 0.59 -5.60
CA GLN A 293 -16.17 -0.52 -4.65
C GLN A 293 -17.44 -1.38 -4.62
N THR A 294 -18.61 -0.74 -4.74
CA THR A 294 -19.90 -1.46 -4.80
C THR A 294 -20.02 -2.34 -6.04
N ALA A 295 -19.47 -1.88 -7.18
CA ALA A 295 -19.43 -2.65 -8.41
C ALA A 295 -18.40 -3.78 -8.36
N LEU A 296 -17.25 -3.57 -7.69
CA LEU A 296 -16.28 -4.63 -7.39
C LEU A 296 -16.90 -5.73 -6.51
N LEU A 297 -17.60 -5.35 -5.45
CA LEU A 297 -18.30 -6.30 -4.57
C LEU A 297 -19.36 -7.10 -5.34
N LYS A 298 -20.16 -6.40 -6.16
CA LYS A 298 -21.16 -7.04 -7.04
C LYS A 298 -20.51 -8.04 -7.99
N LEU A 299 -19.37 -7.68 -8.59
CA LEU A 299 -18.65 -8.56 -9.50
C LEU A 299 -18.22 -9.86 -8.80
N VAL A 300 -17.75 -9.80 -7.55
CA VAL A 300 -17.42 -11.02 -6.80
C VAL A 300 -18.68 -11.82 -6.46
N ARG A 301 -19.72 -11.16 -5.94
CA ARG A 301 -20.99 -11.80 -5.58
C ARG A 301 -21.62 -12.58 -6.73
N ASP A 302 -21.57 -12.03 -7.94
CA ASP A 302 -22.24 -12.63 -9.09
C ASP A 302 -21.44 -13.80 -9.71
N ASN A 303 -20.14 -13.97 -9.38
CA ASN A 303 -19.27 -14.93 -10.06
C ASN A 303 -18.63 -15.99 -9.13
N PHE A 304 -18.49 -15.72 -7.84
CA PHE A 304 -17.81 -16.61 -6.89
C PHE A 304 -18.82 -17.45 -6.10
N ASP A 305 -18.52 -18.74 -5.89
CA ASP A 305 -19.33 -19.61 -5.02
C ASP A 305 -19.00 -19.31 -3.55
N PRO A 306 -19.99 -18.87 -2.74
CA PRO A 306 -19.80 -18.59 -1.32
C PRO A 306 -19.21 -19.75 -0.51
N GLN A 307 -19.45 -21.01 -0.90
CA GLN A 307 -19.01 -22.18 -0.14
C GLN A 307 -17.49 -22.37 -0.14
N VAL A 308 -16.80 -21.85 -1.16
CA VAL A 308 -15.35 -21.99 -1.32
C VAL A 308 -14.61 -20.66 -1.11
N MET A 309 -15.32 -19.60 -0.72
CA MET A 309 -14.69 -18.31 -0.42
C MET A 309 -13.76 -18.41 0.80
N PRO A 310 -12.50 -17.94 0.69
CA PRO A 310 -11.57 -17.95 1.81
C PRO A 310 -11.95 -16.93 2.87
N THR A 311 -11.53 -17.18 4.12
CA THR A 311 -11.34 -16.07 5.06
C THR A 311 -10.11 -15.28 4.64
N ILE A 312 -10.33 -14.02 4.28
CA ILE A 312 -9.25 -13.12 3.88
C ILE A 312 -8.78 -12.32 5.09
N VAL A 313 -7.47 -12.26 5.29
CA VAL A 313 -6.80 -11.37 6.23
C VAL A 313 -6.13 -10.26 5.42
N GLY A 314 -6.69 -9.05 5.52
CA GLY A 314 -6.12 -7.84 4.91
C GLY A 314 -5.18 -7.16 5.89
N VAL A 315 -3.95 -6.86 5.49
CA VAL A 315 -2.94 -6.24 6.35
C VAL A 315 -2.40 -4.97 5.72
N GLY A 316 -2.49 -3.85 6.42
CA GLY A 316 -1.95 -2.58 5.99
C GLY A 316 -1.43 -1.76 7.15
N ASP A 317 -0.78 -0.64 6.82
CA ASP A 317 -0.24 0.30 7.78
C ASP A 317 -0.72 1.74 7.50
N THR A 318 -1.24 2.01 6.29
CA THR A 318 -1.55 3.37 5.82
C THR A 318 -3.05 3.61 5.71
N VAL A 319 -3.65 4.11 6.79
CA VAL A 319 -5.04 4.59 6.83
C VAL A 319 -5.10 5.94 7.54
N THR A 320 -5.92 6.85 7.03
CA THR A 320 -6.09 8.20 7.59
C THR A 320 -7.57 8.54 7.76
N SER A 321 -7.86 9.25 8.85
CA SER A 321 -9.10 10.02 9.02
C SER A 321 -8.75 11.34 9.70
N LYS A 322 -9.18 12.46 9.12
CA LYS A 322 -8.91 13.82 9.60
C LYS A 322 -10.20 14.64 9.60
N ALA A 323 -10.56 15.23 10.74
CA ALA A 323 -11.63 16.20 10.78
C ALA A 323 -11.21 17.50 10.07
N VAL A 324 -12.07 17.98 9.19
CA VAL A 324 -11.97 19.25 8.49
C VAL A 324 -13.22 20.05 8.82
N GLU A 325 -13.04 21.25 9.34
CA GLU A 325 -14.15 22.16 9.60
C GLU A 325 -14.45 22.93 8.31
N ASN A 326 -15.66 22.77 7.78
CA ASN A 326 -16.12 23.42 6.57
C ASN A 326 -17.45 24.11 6.85
N GLN A 327 -17.48 25.44 6.75
CA GLN A 327 -18.68 26.27 6.99
C GLN A 327 -19.39 25.98 8.33
N GLY A 328 -18.62 25.66 9.38
CA GLY A 328 -19.15 25.33 10.72
C GLY A 328 -19.71 23.90 10.85
N GLN A 329 -19.57 23.06 9.82
CA GLN A 329 -19.83 21.62 9.88
C GLN A 329 -18.51 20.85 9.89
N MET A 330 -18.47 19.78 10.69
CA MET A 330 -17.32 18.89 10.75
C MET A 330 -17.48 17.82 9.67
N GLU A 331 -16.55 17.78 8.73
CA GLU A 331 -16.44 16.75 7.70
C GLU A 331 -15.21 15.89 7.97
N PHE A 332 -15.31 14.57 7.82
CA PHE A 332 -14.15 13.68 7.97
C PHE A 332 -13.58 13.31 6.61
N LYS A 333 -12.35 13.74 6.35
CA LYS A 333 -11.58 13.32 5.18
C LYS A 333 -10.82 12.05 5.50
N ARG A 334 -11.02 11.06 4.65
CA ARG A 334 -10.72 9.64 4.91
C ARG A 334 -9.89 9.11 3.74
N GLY A 335 -8.70 8.60 4.02
CA GLY A 335 -7.74 8.23 2.99
C GLY A 335 -6.69 7.21 3.44
N GLY A 336 -5.55 7.23 2.77
CA GLY A 336 -4.47 6.27 2.97
C GLY A 336 -4.44 5.19 1.87
N SER A 337 -3.24 4.80 1.46
CA SER A 337 -3.03 3.90 0.32
C SER A 337 -3.61 2.50 0.53
N ASP A 338 -3.79 2.07 1.77
CA ASP A 338 -4.30 0.74 2.09
C ASP A 338 -5.81 0.71 2.31
N ARG A 339 -6.41 1.88 2.57
CA ARG A 339 -7.80 2.01 3.01
C ARG A 339 -8.77 1.28 2.09
N GLY A 340 -8.71 1.58 0.79
CA GLY A 340 -9.68 1.04 -0.16
C GLY A 340 -9.67 -0.48 -0.24
N PHE A 341 -8.48 -1.11 -0.26
CA PHE A 341 -8.41 -2.57 -0.37
C PHE A 341 -8.81 -3.25 0.95
N LEU A 342 -8.48 -2.64 2.10
CA LEU A 342 -8.91 -3.14 3.40
C LEU A 342 -10.44 -3.04 3.56
N GLU A 343 -11.05 -1.92 3.14
CA GLU A 343 -12.50 -1.75 3.12
C GLU A 343 -13.18 -2.78 2.20
N LEU A 344 -12.59 -3.08 1.04
CA LEU A 344 -13.10 -4.11 0.13
C LEU A 344 -13.00 -5.51 0.74
N ILE A 345 -11.87 -5.87 1.37
CA ILE A 345 -11.72 -7.15 2.08
C ILE A 345 -12.76 -7.26 3.21
N GLN A 346 -13.01 -6.18 3.95
CA GLN A 346 -14.03 -6.15 4.97
C GLN A 346 -15.43 -6.37 4.38
N ALA A 347 -15.76 -5.68 3.29
CA ALA A 347 -17.05 -5.80 2.61
C ALA A 347 -17.29 -7.22 2.08
N LEU A 348 -16.28 -7.85 1.47
CA LEU A 348 -16.30 -9.25 1.06
C LEU A 348 -16.59 -10.18 2.24
N GLY A 349 -15.98 -9.91 3.39
CA GLY A 349 -16.20 -10.70 4.60
C GLY A 349 -17.63 -10.67 5.12
N ARG A 350 -18.30 -9.52 4.97
CA ARG A 350 -19.72 -9.34 5.33
C ARG A 350 -20.64 -10.02 4.30
N GLU A 351 -20.38 -9.82 3.01
CA GLU A 351 -21.19 -10.37 1.92
C GLU A 351 -21.21 -11.91 1.93
N PHE A 352 -20.05 -12.52 2.12
CA PHE A 352 -19.89 -13.98 2.08
C PHE A 352 -19.85 -14.64 3.45
N GLN A 353 -20.01 -13.87 4.54
CA GLN A 353 -19.97 -14.35 5.92
C GLN A 353 -18.69 -15.15 6.25
N THR A 354 -17.56 -14.78 5.64
CA THR A 354 -16.27 -15.46 5.79
C THR A 354 -15.47 -14.99 6.99
N ASN A 355 -15.99 -14.05 7.78
CA ASN A 355 -15.32 -13.49 8.97
C ASN A 355 -13.91 -12.96 8.65
N ASN A 356 -13.77 -12.22 7.54
CA ASN A 356 -12.50 -11.57 7.17
C ASN A 356 -12.00 -10.66 8.28
N VAL A 357 -10.67 -10.57 8.42
CA VAL A 357 -10.01 -9.81 9.49
C VAL A 357 -9.13 -8.73 8.88
N ILE A 358 -9.28 -7.51 9.38
CA ILE A 358 -8.47 -6.36 9.00
C ILE A 358 -7.40 -6.13 10.08
N VAL A 359 -6.14 -6.19 9.67
CA VAL A 359 -4.97 -6.04 10.53
C VAL A 359 -4.29 -4.72 10.23
N TYR A 360 -4.00 -3.95 11.27
CA TYR A 360 -3.23 -2.73 11.21
C TYR A 360 -1.86 -2.91 11.84
N VAL A 361 -0.80 -2.51 11.15
CA VAL A 361 0.56 -2.46 11.69
C VAL A 361 0.93 -1.00 11.96
N ASP A 362 1.29 -0.68 13.21
CA ASP A 362 1.66 0.69 13.56
C ASP A 362 3.07 1.03 13.06
N SER A 363 3.15 1.74 11.94
CA SER A 363 4.41 2.14 11.31
C SER A 363 4.88 3.55 11.70
N SER A 364 4.19 4.22 12.63
CA SER A 364 4.55 5.58 13.12
C SER A 364 5.94 5.68 13.77
N GLY A 365 6.49 4.55 14.22
CA GLY A 365 7.86 4.43 14.71
C GLY A 365 8.96 4.58 13.65
N GLY A 366 8.62 4.57 12.35
CA GLY A 366 9.57 4.66 11.24
C GLY A 366 10.24 6.04 11.04
N GLU A 367 11.04 6.17 9.98
CA GLU A 367 11.75 7.43 9.65
C GLU A 367 10.82 8.52 9.10
N VAL A 368 9.73 8.10 8.44
CA VAL A 368 8.69 8.99 7.90
C VAL A 368 7.73 9.37 9.03
N LYS A 369 7.58 10.68 9.30
CA LYS A 369 6.89 11.23 10.48
C LYS A 369 5.51 11.83 10.18
N ASN A 370 4.78 11.25 9.23
CA ASN A 370 3.45 11.69 8.81
C ASN A 370 2.30 10.77 9.29
N ARG A 371 2.57 9.91 10.29
CA ARG A 371 1.61 8.94 10.82
C ARG A 371 1.36 9.13 12.32
N GLN A 372 0.11 8.97 12.72
CA GLN A 372 -0.28 8.99 14.13
C GLN A 372 -0.03 7.62 14.77
N ALA A 373 0.69 7.63 15.89
CA ALA A 373 0.92 6.44 16.69
C ALA A 373 -0.33 6.04 17.47
N LEU A 374 -0.53 4.73 17.65
CA LEU A 374 -1.55 4.21 18.57
C LEU A 374 -1.22 4.61 20.01
N LYS A 375 -2.23 5.09 20.75
CA LYS A 375 -2.06 5.32 22.18
C LYS A 375 -2.53 4.10 22.96
N LEU A 376 -1.66 3.62 23.84
CA LEU A 376 -1.94 2.44 24.66
C LEU A 376 -2.15 2.84 26.11
N ASP A 377 -3.19 2.28 26.74
CA ASP A 377 -3.30 2.22 28.18
C ASP A 377 -2.48 1.03 28.69
N ARG A 378 -1.47 1.35 29.51
CA ARG A 378 -0.55 0.39 30.13
C ARG A 378 -0.71 0.34 31.65
N SER A 379 -1.78 0.92 32.19
CA SER A 379 -2.07 0.92 33.63
C SER A 379 -2.21 -0.51 34.19
N ASN A 380 -2.70 -1.45 33.37
CA ASN A 380 -2.69 -2.88 33.65
C ASN A 380 -1.76 -3.64 32.68
N PRO A 381 -0.59 -4.13 33.12
CA PRO A 381 0.32 -4.90 32.28
C PRO A 381 -0.26 -6.20 31.70
N GLN A 382 -1.31 -6.75 32.33
CA GLN A 382 -1.99 -7.98 31.87
C GLN A 382 -3.15 -7.68 30.90
N ASP A 383 -3.49 -6.41 30.69
CA ASP A 383 -4.65 -5.98 29.89
C ASP A 383 -4.35 -4.66 29.19
N ILE A 384 -3.26 -4.64 28.42
CA ILE A 384 -2.89 -3.48 27.59
C ILE A 384 -3.97 -3.27 26.53
N LYS A 385 -4.46 -2.04 26.39
CA LYS A 385 -5.51 -1.70 25.43
C LYS A 385 -5.13 -0.50 24.60
N VAL A 386 -5.62 -0.46 23.37
CA VAL A 386 -5.59 0.76 22.54
C VAL A 386 -6.69 1.70 23.03
N ILE A 387 -6.31 2.92 23.41
CA ILE A 387 -7.24 3.98 23.84
C ILE A 387 -7.46 5.05 22.77
N GLU A 388 -6.54 5.16 21.81
CA GLU A 388 -6.70 6.04 20.65
C GLU A 388 -6.10 5.35 19.43
N GLY A 389 -6.89 5.30 18.36
CA GLY A 389 -6.51 4.73 17.07
C GLY A 389 -5.72 5.72 16.21
N VAL A 390 -5.70 5.44 14.90
CA VAL A 390 -4.93 6.19 13.89
C VAL A 390 -5.74 7.25 13.15
N GLY A 391 -7.07 7.21 13.27
CA GLY A 391 -7.96 8.25 12.77
C GLY A 391 -8.27 9.30 13.83
N ASP A 392 -8.89 10.40 13.41
CA ASP A 392 -9.44 11.40 14.32
C ASP A 392 -10.44 10.74 15.29
N PRO A 393 -10.28 10.87 16.62
CA PRO A 393 -11.14 10.21 17.60
C PRO A 393 -12.60 10.65 17.55
N ARG A 394 -12.91 11.76 16.86
CA ARG A 394 -14.28 12.24 16.63
C ARG A 394 -14.95 11.52 15.46
N ASP A 395 -14.21 10.80 14.63
CA ASP A 395 -14.75 10.05 13.49
C ASP A 395 -15.35 8.72 13.96
N THR A 396 -16.55 8.75 14.53
CA THR A 396 -17.23 7.56 15.05
C THR A 396 -17.93 6.73 13.97
N GLU A 397 -18.00 7.25 12.75
CA GLU A 397 -18.72 6.66 11.61
C GLU A 397 -17.76 6.17 10.52
N ASP A 398 -16.48 5.93 10.84
CA ASP A 398 -15.54 5.37 9.88
C ASP A 398 -15.99 3.94 9.49
N PRO A 399 -16.30 3.67 8.21
CA PRO A 399 -16.79 2.37 7.77
C PRO A 399 -15.72 1.28 7.91
N LEU A 400 -14.43 1.64 7.94
CA LEU A 400 -13.34 0.69 8.09
C LEU A 400 -13.13 0.38 9.58
N THR A 401 -13.32 -0.89 9.95
CA THR A 401 -12.98 -1.39 11.28
C THR A 401 -11.63 -2.10 11.23
N LEU A 402 -10.63 -1.53 11.88
CA LEU A 402 -9.35 -2.20 12.10
C LEU A 402 -9.52 -3.20 13.24
N ASN A 403 -9.49 -4.50 12.96
CA ASN A 403 -9.85 -5.52 13.94
C ASN A 403 -8.72 -5.82 14.93
N ILE A 404 -7.50 -6.00 14.41
CA ILE A 404 -6.30 -6.37 15.18
C ILE A 404 -5.20 -5.35 14.89
N ALA A 405 -4.49 -4.91 15.93
CA ALA A 405 -3.42 -3.93 15.81
C ALA A 405 -2.07 -4.47 16.32
N PHE A 406 -0.99 -4.11 15.64
CA PHE A 406 0.40 -4.39 16.02
C PHE A 406 1.12 -3.09 16.41
N PRO A 407 1.00 -2.63 17.67
CA PRO A 407 1.59 -1.37 18.13
C PRO A 407 3.13 -1.40 18.19
N GLY A 408 3.75 -2.59 18.17
CA GLY A 408 5.19 -2.76 18.03
C GLY A 408 5.69 -2.68 16.57
N GLY A 409 4.79 -2.38 15.63
CA GLY A 409 5.07 -2.19 14.22
C GLY A 409 5.56 -3.46 13.51
N HIS A 410 6.25 -3.27 12.39
CA HIS A 410 6.68 -4.37 11.51
C HIS A 410 7.47 -5.47 12.22
N LYS A 411 8.27 -5.17 13.25
CA LYS A 411 9.05 -6.18 13.99
C LYS A 411 8.15 -7.13 14.78
N GLU A 412 7.13 -6.60 15.43
CA GLU A 412 6.13 -7.39 16.14
C GLU A 412 5.32 -8.23 15.15
N TYR A 413 4.90 -7.63 14.04
CA TYR A 413 4.18 -8.31 12.97
C TYR A 413 4.98 -9.47 12.35
N ILE A 414 6.26 -9.25 12.01
CA ILE A 414 7.16 -10.28 11.47
C ILE A 414 7.30 -11.44 12.45
N THR A 415 7.47 -11.14 13.75
CA THR A 415 7.58 -12.17 14.79
C THR A 415 6.32 -13.04 14.83
N PHE A 416 5.15 -12.41 14.81
CA PHE A 416 3.86 -13.08 14.72
C PHE A 416 3.71 -13.92 13.43
N PHE A 417 4.08 -13.35 12.28
CA PHE A 417 3.94 -13.97 10.98
C PHE A 417 4.82 -15.22 10.86
N CYS A 418 6.09 -15.10 11.25
CA CYS A 418 7.04 -16.21 11.30
C CYS A 418 6.62 -17.30 12.29
N HIS A 419 6.07 -16.92 13.46
CA HIS A 419 5.52 -17.89 14.41
C HIS A 419 4.33 -18.64 13.81
N THR A 420 3.41 -17.94 13.17
CA THR A 420 2.21 -18.53 12.57
C THR A 420 2.58 -19.48 11.43
N ALA A 421 3.48 -19.07 10.53
CA ALA A 421 4.02 -19.91 9.46
C ALA A 421 4.61 -21.24 9.98
N LYS A 422 5.39 -21.18 11.07
CA LYS A 422 6.02 -22.38 11.66
C LYS A 422 5.03 -23.38 12.27
N ASN A 423 3.86 -22.91 12.68
CA ASN A 423 2.85 -23.74 13.34
C ASN A 423 1.71 -24.14 12.41
N ARG A 424 1.71 -23.66 11.17
CA ARG A 424 0.75 -24.08 10.16
C ARG A 424 1.34 -25.25 9.38
N ASP A 425 0.67 -26.39 9.46
CA ASP A 425 0.99 -27.52 8.60
C ASP A 425 0.47 -27.18 7.19
N PHE A 426 1.40 -27.09 6.23
CA PHE A 426 1.08 -27.03 4.82
C PHE A 426 1.29 -28.44 4.28
N ASP A 427 0.18 -29.13 3.99
CA ASP A 427 0.21 -30.42 3.28
C ASP A 427 0.59 -30.24 1.80
#